data_AF-A0A958CUW6-F1
#
_entry.id   AF-A0A958CUW6-F1
#
_cell.length_a   1.000
_cell.length_b   1.000
_cell.length_c   1.000
_cell.angle_alpha   90.00
_cell.angle_beta   90.00
_cell.angle_gamma   90.00
#
_symmetry.space_group_name_H-M   'P 1'
#
loop_
_entity.id
_entity.type
_entity.pdbx_description
1 polymer ?
#
loop_
_entity_poly.entity_id
_entity_poly.type
_entity_poly.pdbx_seq_one_letter_code
_entity_poly.pdbx_strand_id
1 'polypeptide(L)'
;MAQPTRPNAILDYADNWQVVYKGTGWLGGHQRPLTCWSGSHGYRIHVAGMGEFAIDPEGRCIEQIEAAAGASPDLAVELLLGPVLTVALALRSVWCLHASAVVVNGGAVAFLGDSGAGKSTLAGYLGLQNHSGWQRIADDVLPVELGKESAVALPHFPQLKLPVNEQVGEDCPQRL
;
A
#
# COMPACT_ATOMS: atom_id res chain seq x y z
N MET A 1 -12.12 30.18 -17.38
CA MET A 1 -10.90 29.36 -17.52
C MET A 1 -11.35 27.93 -17.74
N ALA A 2 -11.10 27.38 -18.94
CA ALA A 2 -11.48 26.01 -19.26
C ALA A 2 -10.59 25.03 -18.49
N GLN A 3 -11.20 24.06 -17.81
CA GLN A 3 -10.48 22.92 -17.25
C GLN A 3 -9.80 22.16 -18.41
N PRO A 4 -8.53 21.72 -18.25
CA PRO A 4 -7.91 20.86 -19.25
C PRO A 4 -8.66 19.53 -19.29
N THR A 5 -9.29 19.21 -20.41
CA THR A 5 -9.81 17.86 -20.71
C THR A 5 -8.62 16.92 -20.81
N ARG A 6 -8.27 16.27 -19.71
CA ARG A 6 -7.42 15.08 -19.74
C ARG A 6 -8.26 13.96 -20.38
N PRO A 7 -7.77 13.24 -21.39
CA PRO A 7 -8.50 12.11 -21.92
C PRO A 7 -8.60 11.05 -20.81
N ASN A 8 -9.82 10.64 -20.52
CA ASN A 8 -10.21 9.54 -19.63
C ASN A 8 -9.73 8.18 -20.17
N ALA A 9 -8.42 8.02 -20.41
CA ALA A 9 -7.87 6.83 -21.05
C ALA A 9 -8.06 5.56 -20.21
N ILE A 10 -8.16 5.67 -18.88
CA ILE A 10 -8.35 4.52 -17.99
C ILE A 10 -9.83 4.07 -17.94
N LEU A 11 -10.76 4.92 -18.38
CA LEU A 11 -12.20 4.68 -18.30
C LEU A 11 -12.81 4.18 -19.62
N ASP A 12 -12.03 3.63 -20.54
CA ASP A 12 -12.64 3.08 -21.76
C ASP A 12 -13.54 1.88 -21.39
N TYR A 13 -14.84 2.12 -21.40
CA TYR A 13 -15.88 1.13 -21.12
C TYR A 13 -15.98 0.07 -22.23
N ALA A 14 -15.31 0.25 -23.37
CA ALA A 14 -15.20 -0.75 -24.44
C ALA A 14 -14.14 -1.83 -24.15
N ASP A 15 -13.36 -1.68 -23.08
CA ASP A 15 -12.29 -2.61 -22.74
C ASP A 15 -12.83 -3.93 -22.17
N ASN A 16 -12.19 -5.06 -22.52
CA ASN A 16 -12.64 -6.38 -22.08
C ASN A 16 -12.08 -6.71 -20.69
N TRP A 17 -12.71 -6.15 -19.66
CA TRP A 17 -12.31 -6.31 -18.26
C TRP A 17 -12.47 -7.76 -17.77
N GLN A 18 -11.37 -8.35 -17.30
CA GLN A 18 -11.37 -9.68 -16.67
C GLN A 18 -11.22 -9.56 -15.17
N VAL A 19 -12.06 -10.27 -14.42
CA VAL A 19 -11.91 -10.37 -12.96
C VAL A 19 -10.64 -11.16 -12.65
N VAL A 20 -9.67 -10.51 -12.01
CA VAL A 20 -8.42 -11.14 -11.57
C VAL A 20 -8.42 -11.45 -10.07
N TYR A 21 -9.30 -10.79 -9.31
CA TYR A 21 -9.52 -11.10 -7.89
C TYR A 21 -10.95 -10.76 -7.48
N LYS A 22 -11.55 -11.61 -6.63
CA LYS A 22 -12.83 -11.34 -5.97
C LYS A 22 -12.79 -11.96 -4.58
N GLY A 23 -12.97 -11.14 -3.55
CA GLY A 23 -12.84 -11.58 -2.17
C GLY A 23 -13.25 -10.51 -1.17
N THR A 24 -12.72 -10.60 0.04
CA THR A 24 -12.95 -9.62 1.10
C THR A 24 -11.62 -9.13 1.68
N GLY A 25 -11.60 -7.87 2.11
CA GLY A 25 -10.48 -7.26 2.82
C GLY A 25 -10.95 -6.59 4.11
N TRP A 26 -10.10 -6.56 5.13
CA TRP A 26 -10.36 -5.81 6.36
C TRP A 26 -10.08 -4.32 6.12
N LEU A 27 -11.14 -3.52 5.94
CA LEU A 27 -11.06 -2.14 5.48
C LEU A 27 -12.04 -1.27 6.27
N GLY A 28 -11.53 -0.26 6.96
CA GLY A 28 -12.36 0.58 7.85
C GLY A 28 -12.93 -0.21 9.03
N GLY A 29 -12.15 -1.16 9.57
CA GLY A 29 -12.51 -1.93 10.77
C GLY A 29 -13.49 -3.09 10.56
N HIS A 30 -13.76 -3.52 9.33
CA HIS A 30 -14.61 -4.68 9.05
C HIS A 30 -14.28 -5.31 7.69
N GLN A 31 -14.79 -6.54 7.48
CA GLN A 31 -14.66 -7.24 6.20
C GLN A 31 -15.54 -6.59 5.13
N ARG A 32 -14.92 -6.09 4.07
CA ARG A 32 -15.59 -5.50 2.90
C ARG A 32 -15.33 -6.35 1.66
N PRO A 33 -16.37 -6.67 0.87
CA PRO A 33 -16.19 -7.22 -0.45
C PRO A 33 -15.39 -6.28 -1.35
N LEU A 34 -14.44 -6.84 -2.09
CA LEU A 34 -13.69 -6.13 -3.12
C LEU A 34 -13.49 -7.00 -4.36
N THR A 35 -13.50 -6.35 -5.52
CA THR A 35 -13.25 -7.00 -6.81
C THR A 35 -12.19 -6.21 -7.55
N CYS A 36 -11.22 -6.92 -8.12
CA CYS A 36 -10.19 -6.36 -8.99
C CYS A 36 -10.38 -6.90 -10.40
N TRP A 37 -10.37 -5.99 -11.37
CA TRP A 37 -10.36 -6.31 -12.79
C TRP A 37 -9.04 -5.87 -13.42
N SER A 38 -8.65 -6.57 -14.48
CA SER A 38 -7.56 -6.19 -15.38
C SER A 38 -8.10 -6.03 -16.79
N GLY A 39 -7.59 -5.03 -17.51
CA GLY A 39 -7.93 -4.70 -18.90
C GLY A 39 -6.70 -4.18 -19.64
N SER A 40 -6.87 -3.78 -20.91
CA SER A 40 -5.76 -3.21 -21.68
C SER A 40 -5.31 -1.83 -21.15
N HIS A 41 -6.19 -1.14 -20.42
CA HIS A 41 -5.92 0.15 -19.80
C HIS A 41 -5.51 0.08 -18.32
N GLY A 42 -5.21 -1.12 -17.80
CA GLY A 42 -4.64 -1.32 -16.47
C GLY A 42 -5.56 -2.09 -15.53
N TYR A 43 -5.77 -1.58 -14.32
CA TYR A 43 -6.52 -2.26 -13.26
C TYR A 43 -7.62 -1.40 -12.68
N ARG A 44 -8.70 -2.04 -12.27
CA ARG A 44 -9.82 -1.42 -11.55
C ARG A 44 -10.08 -2.16 -10.26
N ILE A 45 -10.25 -1.45 -9.16
CA ILE A 45 -10.53 -2.01 -7.84
C ILE A 45 -11.80 -1.37 -7.31
N HIS A 46 -12.87 -2.15 -7.25
CA HIS A 46 -14.12 -1.74 -6.61
C HIS A 46 -14.18 -2.30 -5.20
N VAL A 47 -14.55 -1.44 -4.25
CA VAL A 47 -14.75 -1.80 -2.85
C VAL A 47 -16.16 -1.43 -2.43
N ALA A 48 -16.88 -2.43 -1.92
CA ALA A 48 -18.28 -2.28 -1.57
C ALA A 48 -18.49 -1.16 -0.54
N GLY A 49 -19.34 -0.19 -0.91
CA GLY A 49 -19.67 0.97 -0.11
C GLY A 49 -18.60 2.05 -0.06
N MET A 50 -17.59 1.99 -0.93
CA MET A 50 -16.49 2.98 -1.00
C MET A 50 -16.30 3.56 -2.39
N GLY A 51 -16.63 2.78 -3.42
CA GLY A 51 -16.51 3.18 -4.81
C GLY A 51 -15.35 2.45 -5.47
N GLU A 52 -14.69 3.10 -6.40
CA GLU A 52 -13.82 2.44 -7.35
C GLU A 52 -12.58 3.28 -7.69
N PHE A 53 -11.44 2.60 -7.76
CA PHE A 53 -10.15 3.16 -8.14
C PHE A 53 -9.65 2.51 -9.43
N ALA A 54 -8.96 3.30 -10.24
CA ALA A 54 -8.32 2.85 -11.46
C ALA A 54 -6.81 3.08 -11.37
N ILE A 55 -6.03 2.15 -11.94
CA ILE A 55 -4.57 2.16 -11.94
C ILE A 55 -4.12 1.98 -13.39
N ASP A 56 -3.24 2.85 -13.87
CA ASP A 56 -2.70 2.72 -15.23
C ASP A 56 -1.84 1.45 -15.40
N PRO A 57 -1.58 1.00 -16.65
CA PRO A 57 -0.85 -0.25 -16.90
C PRO A 57 0.57 -0.29 -16.32
N GLU A 58 1.19 0.86 -16.05
CA GLU A 58 2.54 0.97 -15.50
C GLU A 58 2.56 1.30 -13.99
N GLY A 59 1.40 1.37 -13.34
CA GLY A 59 1.26 1.75 -11.93
C GLY A 59 1.76 3.16 -11.63
N ARG A 60 1.71 4.10 -12.59
CA ARG A 60 2.20 5.48 -12.41
C ARG A 60 1.13 6.47 -11.99
N CYS A 61 -0.12 6.17 -12.32
CA CYS A 61 -1.29 6.98 -12.04
C CYS A 61 -2.35 6.12 -11.36
N ILE A 62 -2.91 6.67 -10.29
CA ILE A 62 -4.07 6.14 -9.60
C ILE A 62 -5.14 7.23 -9.65
N GLU A 63 -6.35 6.85 -10.03
CA GLU A 63 -7.51 7.74 -10.06
C GLU A 63 -8.66 7.13 -9.28
N GLN A 64 -9.32 7.94 -8.44
CA GLN A 64 -10.61 7.54 -7.87
C GLN A 64 -11.70 7.88 -8.88
N ILE A 65 -12.27 6.86 -9.52
CA ILE A 65 -13.23 7.01 -10.60
C ILE A 65 -14.69 6.98 -10.12
N GLU A 66 -14.92 6.38 -8.96
CA GLU A 66 -16.21 6.43 -8.26
C GLU A 66 -15.96 6.61 -6.76
N ALA A 67 -16.71 7.52 -6.14
CA ALA A 67 -16.78 7.64 -4.69
C ALA A 67 -18.19 7.28 -4.24
N ALA A 68 -18.31 6.33 -3.31
CA ALA A 68 -19.61 6.02 -2.73
C ALA A 68 -20.15 7.21 -1.94
N ALA A 69 -21.47 7.44 -2.01
CA ALA A 69 -22.13 8.47 -1.24
C ALA A 69 -21.89 8.25 0.27
N GLY A 70 -21.27 9.22 0.94
CA GLY A 70 -20.95 9.14 2.37
C GLY A 70 -19.68 8.35 2.70
N ALA A 71 -18.81 8.05 1.73
CA ALA A 71 -17.50 7.48 2.01
C ALA A 71 -16.67 8.43 2.90
N SER A 72 -16.08 7.89 3.98
CA SER A 72 -15.20 8.66 4.87
C SER A 72 -13.89 9.01 4.16
N PRO A 73 -13.39 10.25 4.23
CA PRO A 73 -12.09 10.62 3.70
C PRO A 73 -10.95 9.73 4.21
N ASP A 74 -10.96 9.40 5.50
CA ASP A 74 -9.91 8.56 6.11
C ASP A 74 -9.89 7.15 5.51
N LEU A 75 -11.08 6.62 5.21
CA LEU A 75 -11.21 5.30 4.60
C LEU A 75 -10.86 5.33 3.10
N ALA A 76 -11.12 6.44 2.41
CA ALA A 76 -10.62 6.62 1.05
C ALA A 76 -9.08 6.63 1.03
N VAL A 77 -8.44 7.26 2.02
CA VAL A 77 -6.98 7.23 2.20
C VAL A 77 -6.48 5.82 2.53
N GLU A 78 -7.15 5.09 3.43
CA GLU A 78 -6.81 3.69 3.74
C GLU A 78 -6.87 2.79 2.51
N LEU A 79 -7.87 2.97 1.65
CA LEU A 79 -8.01 2.22 0.40
C LEU A 79 -6.94 2.57 -0.63
N LEU A 80 -6.72 3.88 -0.80
CA LEU A 80 -5.72 4.40 -1.72
C LEU A 80 -4.34 3.89 -1.34
N LEU A 81 -3.95 4.01 -0.07
CA LEU A 81 -2.63 3.64 0.43
C LEU A 81 -2.49 2.14 0.73
N GLY A 82 -3.59 1.41 0.91
CA GLY A 82 -3.59 -0.04 1.10
C GLY A 82 -3.62 -0.78 -0.24
N PRO A 83 -4.75 -1.41 -0.61
CA PRO A 83 -4.82 -2.31 -1.77
C PRO A 83 -4.49 -1.61 -3.11
N VAL A 84 -4.90 -0.35 -3.30
CA VAL A 84 -4.73 0.34 -4.58
C VAL A 84 -3.26 0.64 -4.85
N LEU A 85 -2.57 1.29 -3.89
CA LEU A 85 -1.14 1.55 -4.00
C LEU A 85 -0.32 0.26 -4.06
N THR A 86 -0.73 -0.79 -3.33
CA THR A 86 -0.05 -2.10 -3.38
C THR A 86 -0.06 -2.69 -4.80
N VAL A 87 -1.19 -2.62 -5.51
CA VAL A 87 -1.26 -3.09 -6.90
C VAL A 87 -0.39 -2.21 -7.81
N ALA A 88 -0.44 -0.88 -7.67
CA ALA A 88 0.39 0.02 -8.45
C ALA A 88 1.90 -0.24 -8.24
N LEU A 89 2.32 -0.52 -7.01
CA LEU A 89 3.69 -0.88 -6.67
C LEU A 89 4.10 -2.24 -7.29
N ALA A 90 3.21 -3.23 -7.26
CA ALA A 90 3.47 -4.54 -7.85
C ALA A 90 3.73 -4.45 -9.37
N LEU A 91 3.00 -3.59 -10.08
CA LEU A 91 3.23 -3.30 -11.51
C LEU A 91 4.62 -2.71 -11.80
N ARG A 92 5.25 -2.15 -10.76
CA ARG A 92 6.60 -1.58 -10.79
C ARG A 92 7.64 -2.50 -10.16
N SER A 93 7.31 -3.79 -9.98
CA SER A 93 8.18 -4.79 -9.35
C SER A 93 8.55 -4.48 -7.89
N VAL A 94 7.71 -3.69 -7.19
CA VAL A 94 7.82 -3.43 -5.75
C VAL A 94 6.72 -4.21 -5.03
N TRP A 95 7.11 -5.18 -4.20
CA TRP A 95 6.19 -6.08 -3.52
C TRP A 95 5.96 -5.63 -2.08
N CYS A 96 4.70 -5.55 -1.66
CA CYS A 96 4.35 -5.18 -0.30
C CYS A 96 4.22 -6.43 0.58
N LEU A 97 5.15 -6.62 1.51
CA LEU A 97 5.09 -7.67 2.51
C LEU A 97 4.22 -7.25 3.69
N HIS A 98 3.40 -8.18 4.19
CA HIS A 98 2.70 -7.99 5.46
C HIS A 98 3.67 -8.20 6.63
N ALA A 99 4.48 -7.19 6.91
CA ALA A 99 5.58 -7.25 7.85
C ALA A 99 5.70 -5.96 8.66
N SER A 100 6.19 -6.10 9.89
CA SER A 100 6.81 -4.99 10.61
C SER A 100 8.33 -5.10 10.43
N ALA A 101 9.07 -4.01 10.44
CA ALA A 101 10.50 -4.07 10.22
C ALA A 101 11.26 -3.00 10.99
N VAL A 102 12.54 -3.30 11.20
CA VAL A 102 13.52 -2.42 11.84
C VAL A 102 14.80 -2.37 11.02
N VAL A 103 15.54 -1.27 11.10
CA VAL A 103 16.92 -1.19 10.64
C VAL A 103 17.86 -1.37 11.83
N VAL A 104 18.95 -2.12 11.64
CA VAL A 104 20.04 -2.28 12.59
C VAL A 104 21.34 -2.53 11.82
N ASN A 105 22.43 -1.89 12.24
CA ASN A 105 23.76 -2.05 11.61
C ASN A 105 23.75 -1.85 10.08
N GLY A 106 22.90 -0.96 9.57
CA GLY A 106 22.78 -0.66 8.14
C GLY A 106 21.98 -1.68 7.31
N GLY A 107 21.35 -2.67 7.93
CA GLY A 107 20.49 -3.65 7.25
C GLY A 107 19.07 -3.67 7.83
N ALA A 108 18.11 -4.12 7.02
CA ALA A 108 16.72 -4.29 7.44
C ALA A 108 16.45 -5.70 7.99
N VAL A 109 15.69 -5.78 9.07
CA VAL A 109 15.13 -7.01 9.63
C VAL A 109 13.62 -6.93 9.55
N ALA A 110 13.02 -7.81 8.75
CA ALA A 110 11.58 -7.93 8.61
C ALA A 110 11.02 -9.05 9.50
N PHE A 111 9.97 -8.73 10.24
CA PHE A 111 9.21 -9.66 11.07
C PHE A 111 7.94 -10.06 10.33
N LEU A 112 7.84 -11.36 10.03
CA LEU A 112 6.71 -11.99 9.34
C LEU A 112 5.99 -12.94 10.29
N GLY A 113 4.71 -13.18 10.05
CA GLY A 113 3.87 -14.04 10.88
C GLY A 113 2.42 -13.61 10.86
N ASP A 114 1.57 -14.41 11.50
CA ASP A 114 0.12 -14.18 11.52
C ASP A 114 -0.25 -12.88 12.25
N SER A 115 -1.49 -12.42 12.03
CA SER A 115 -2.05 -11.32 12.80
C SER A 115 -2.07 -11.68 14.29
N GLY A 116 -1.66 -10.74 15.15
CA GLY A 116 -1.55 -10.98 16.60
C GLY A 116 -0.27 -11.70 17.05
N ALA A 117 0.62 -12.13 16.15
CA ALA A 117 1.88 -12.78 16.50
C ALA A 117 2.92 -11.86 17.17
N GLY A 118 2.61 -10.56 17.35
CA GLY A 118 3.49 -9.60 18.02
C GLY A 118 4.52 -8.89 17.14
N LYS A 119 4.42 -8.98 15.80
CA LYS A 119 5.33 -8.31 14.84
C LYS A 119 5.49 -6.81 15.13
N SER A 120 4.36 -6.10 15.22
CA SER A 120 4.30 -4.67 15.50
C SER A 120 4.84 -4.33 16.88
N THR A 121 4.49 -5.14 17.89
CA THR A 121 4.97 -4.97 19.27
C THR A 121 6.48 -5.11 19.35
N LEU A 122 7.06 -6.11 18.68
CA LEU A 122 8.50 -6.32 18.66
C LEU A 122 9.23 -5.20 17.91
N ALA A 123 8.75 -4.82 16.73
CA ALA A 123 9.34 -3.72 15.96
C ALA A 123 9.28 -2.38 16.71
N GLY A 124 8.14 -2.09 17.36
CA GLY A 124 7.98 -0.91 18.21
C GLY A 124 8.89 -0.94 19.43
N TYR A 125 8.98 -2.08 20.13
CA TYR A 125 9.87 -2.25 21.28
C TYR A 125 11.34 -2.00 20.91
N LEU A 126 11.80 -2.56 19.80
CA LEU A 126 13.16 -2.37 19.30
C LEU A 126 13.41 -0.91 18.87
N GLY A 127 12.45 -0.29 18.18
CA GLY A 127 12.57 1.12 17.76
C GLY A 127 12.65 2.12 18.92
N LEU A 128 12.12 1.79 20.10
CA LEU A 128 12.23 2.62 21.31
C LEU A 128 13.59 2.51 22.02
N GLN A 129 14.46 1.58 21.60
CA GLN A 129 15.78 1.39 22.20
C GLN A 129 16.80 2.41 21.66
N ASN A 130 16.65 3.69 22.04
CA ASN A 130 17.42 4.84 21.56
C ASN A 130 18.96 4.72 21.59
N HIS A 131 19.52 3.79 22.37
CA HIS A 131 20.98 3.59 22.49
C HIS A 131 21.54 2.41 21.70
N SER A 132 20.69 1.68 20.98
CA SER A 132 21.05 0.40 20.38
C SER A 132 21.26 0.45 18.87
N GLY A 133 20.97 1.58 18.22
CA GLY A 133 21.05 1.73 16.76
C GLY A 133 19.92 1.03 16.00
N TRP A 134 18.82 0.68 16.70
CA TRP A 134 17.62 0.12 16.11
C TRP A 134 16.60 1.22 15.84
N GLN A 135 16.00 1.20 14.66
CA GLN A 135 14.93 2.12 14.28
C GLN A 135 13.84 1.36 13.56
N ARG A 136 12.57 1.60 13.93
CA ARG A 136 11.41 1.02 13.24
C ARG A 136 11.27 1.67 11.86
N ILE A 137 11.17 0.83 10.82
CA ILE A 137 11.10 1.27 9.41
C ILE A 137 9.79 0.83 8.72
N ALA A 138 9.03 -0.08 9.31
CA ALA A 138 7.71 -0.44 8.82
C ALA A 138 6.87 -1.06 9.93
N ASP A 139 5.56 -0.90 9.81
CA ASP A 139 4.53 -1.63 10.52
C ASP A 139 3.37 -1.95 9.55
N ASP A 140 2.91 -3.19 9.56
CA ASP A 140 1.84 -3.71 8.67
C ASP A 140 2.23 -3.90 7.20
N VAL A 141 2.90 -2.93 6.57
CA VAL A 141 3.29 -2.96 5.16
C VAL A 141 4.75 -2.54 4.98
N LEU A 142 5.55 -3.45 4.41
CA LEU A 142 6.93 -3.19 3.99
C LEU A 142 7.05 -3.40 2.47
N PRO A 143 7.17 -2.35 1.67
CA PRO A 143 7.51 -2.49 0.26
C PRO A 143 8.96 -2.95 0.09
N VAL A 144 9.17 -3.89 -0.83
CA VAL A 144 10.44 -4.53 -1.10
C VAL A 144 10.65 -4.69 -2.60
N GLU A 145 11.79 -4.23 -3.10
CA GLU A 145 12.26 -4.59 -4.44
C GLU A 145 12.98 -5.94 -4.37
N LEU A 146 12.54 -6.90 -5.19
CA LEU A 146 13.15 -8.24 -5.24
C LEU A 146 14.13 -8.31 -6.42
N GLY A 147 15.40 -8.54 -6.12
CA GLY A 147 16.44 -8.92 -7.07
C GLY A 147 16.62 -10.43 -7.17
N LYS A 148 17.57 -10.88 -8.00
CA LYS A 148 17.87 -12.32 -8.14
C LYS A 148 18.43 -12.94 -6.86
N GLU A 149 19.23 -12.17 -6.11
CA GLU A 149 19.96 -12.64 -4.92
C GLU A 149 19.84 -11.67 -3.74
N SER A 150 19.01 -10.64 -3.87
CA SER A 150 18.85 -9.60 -2.86
C SER A 150 17.40 -9.13 -2.76
N ALA A 151 17.06 -8.58 -1.61
CA ALA A 151 15.81 -7.89 -1.36
C ALA A 151 16.16 -6.52 -0.77
N VAL A 152 15.56 -5.46 -1.30
CA VAL A 152 15.79 -4.09 -0.84
C VAL A 152 14.51 -3.55 -0.23
N ALA A 153 14.55 -3.23 1.06
CA ALA A 153 13.44 -2.62 1.78
C ALA A 153 13.30 -1.14 1.44
N LEU A 154 12.05 -0.66 1.37
CA LEU A 154 11.69 0.75 1.12
C LEU A 154 10.93 1.32 2.34
N PRO A 155 11.62 1.92 3.32
CA PRO A 155 11.07 2.31 4.62
C PRO A 155 9.95 3.35 4.60
N HIS A 156 9.90 4.20 3.58
CA HIS A 156 9.07 5.42 3.59
C HIS A 156 7.64 5.19 3.10
N PHE A 157 7.13 3.97 3.28
CA PHE A 157 5.73 3.71 3.02
C PHE A 157 4.87 4.35 4.12
N PRO A 158 3.72 4.98 3.79
CA PRO A 158 2.84 5.55 4.81
C PRO A 158 2.36 4.52 5.83
N GLN A 159 2.57 4.79 7.12
CA GLN A 159 2.21 3.89 8.20
C GLN A 159 0.84 4.24 8.77
N LEU A 160 -0.23 3.79 8.11
CA LEU A 160 -1.62 4.19 8.41
C LEU A 160 -2.07 3.97 9.87
N LYS A 161 -1.46 3.00 10.56
CA LYS A 161 -1.80 2.65 11.95
C LYS A 161 -1.01 3.45 12.99
N LEU A 162 -0.09 4.31 12.56
CA LEU A 162 0.78 5.09 13.44
C LEU A 162 0.41 6.59 13.38
N PRO A 163 0.50 7.32 14.50
CA PRO A 163 0.36 8.76 14.47
C PRO A 163 1.51 9.42 13.70
N VAL A 164 1.32 10.66 13.25
CA VAL A 164 2.27 11.39 12.39
C VAL A 164 3.67 11.49 13.03
N ASN A 165 3.76 11.65 14.34
CA ASN A 165 5.02 11.74 15.08
C ASN A 165 5.73 10.39 15.29
N GLU A 166 5.11 9.28 14.88
CA GLU A 166 5.66 7.92 14.96
C GLU A 166 5.95 7.30 13.60
N GLN A 167 5.75 8.07 12.52
CA GLN A 167 6.16 7.70 11.17
C GLN A 167 7.68 7.54 11.09
N VAL A 168 8.14 6.85 10.05
CA VAL A 168 9.59 6.69 9.79
C VAL A 168 10.23 8.06 9.63
N GLY A 169 11.31 8.31 10.37
CA GLY A 169 12.03 9.57 10.36
C GLY A 169 12.81 9.80 9.05
N GLU A 170 13.07 11.06 8.72
CA GLU A 170 13.83 11.47 7.53
C GLU A 170 15.30 11.00 7.55
N ASP A 171 15.80 10.59 8.71
CA ASP A 171 17.13 10.03 8.91
C ASP A 171 17.25 8.57 8.43
N CYS A 172 16.12 7.87 8.24
CA CYS A 172 16.11 6.53 7.70
C CYS A 172 16.55 6.53 6.22
N PRO A 173 17.45 5.62 5.80
CA PRO A 173 17.79 5.49 4.39
C PRO A 173 16.56 5.18 3.53
N GLN A 174 16.53 5.71 2.31
CA GLN A 174 15.45 5.45 1.36
C GLN A 174 15.38 3.98 0.92
N ARG A 175 16.51 3.27 1.03
CA ARG A 175 16.73 1.90 0.56
C ARG A 175 17.66 1.19 1.55
N LEU A 176 17.30 -0.04 1.95
CA LEU A 176 18.05 -0.88 2.90
C LEU A 176 18.17 -2.31 2.40
#